data_AF-A0A963VS02-F1
#
_entry.id   AF-A0A963VS02-F1
#
_cell.length_a   1.000
_cell.length_b   1.000
_cell.length_c   1.000
_cell.angle_alpha   90.00
_cell.angle_beta   90.00
_cell.angle_gamma   90.00
#
_symmetry.space_group_name_H-M   'P 1'
#
loop_
_entity.id
_entity.type
_entity.pdbx_description
1 polymer ?
#
loop_
_entity_poly.entity_id
_entity_poly.type
_entity_poly.pdbx_seq_one_letter_code
_entity_poly.pdbx_strand_id
1 'polypeptide(L)'
;MIFTTALALSSMQVQASAPHADFADQVSGQYRGDVISDSRGSSRSDVLVNVVKAGPNIVKIDASYARIPARTFKLERILATIQNSGGQDLFLYDMNKSPASLTLTIDEVSWSGVRTGASTP
;
A
#
# COMPACT_ATOMS: atom_id res chain seq x y z
N MET A 1 -47.48 35.26 35.83
CA MET A 1 -46.89 34.01 35.30
C MET A 1 -45.69 34.39 34.46
N ILE A 2 -44.48 34.03 34.88
CA ILE A 2 -43.21 34.45 34.27
C ILE A 2 -42.83 33.44 33.19
N PHE A 3 -42.62 33.90 31.96
CA PHE A 3 -42.05 33.12 30.85
C PHE A 3 -40.56 32.87 31.11
N THR A 4 -40.12 31.61 31.04
CA THR A 4 -38.69 31.27 31.12
C THR A 4 -38.28 30.64 29.80
N THR A 5 -37.54 31.40 28.99
CA THR A 5 -37.00 30.95 27.71
C THR A 5 -35.65 30.29 27.96
N ALA A 6 -35.51 29.01 27.61
CA ALA A 6 -34.23 28.29 27.70
C ALA A 6 -33.39 28.57 26.44
N LEU A 7 -32.16 29.08 26.61
CA LEU A 7 -31.17 29.17 25.52
C LEU A 7 -30.54 27.79 25.31
N ALA A 8 -30.68 27.25 24.10
CA ALA A 8 -29.93 26.08 23.66
C ALA A 8 -28.53 26.52 23.17
N LEU A 9 -27.48 25.97 23.80
CA LEU A 9 -26.09 26.11 23.36
C LEU A 9 -25.81 25.07 22.28
N SER A 10 -25.70 25.52 21.02
CA SER A 10 -25.25 24.68 19.91
C SER A 10 -23.75 24.39 20.06
N SER A 11 -23.41 23.14 20.30
CA SER A 11 -22.03 22.63 20.25
C SER A 11 -21.52 22.66 18.80
N MET A 12 -20.53 23.50 18.51
CA MET A 12 -19.74 23.39 17.27
C MET A 12 -18.94 22.09 17.31
N GLN A 13 -19.36 21.08 16.55
CA GLN A 13 -18.53 19.91 16.30
C GLN A 13 -17.40 20.33 15.37
N VAL A 14 -16.16 20.31 15.86
CA VAL A 14 -14.96 20.45 15.05
C VAL A 14 -14.90 19.21 14.15
N GLN A 15 -15.33 19.36 12.90
CA GLN A 15 -15.20 18.33 11.89
C GLN A 15 -13.69 18.16 11.62
N ALA A 16 -13.06 17.17 12.27
CA ALA A 16 -11.69 16.83 11.97
C ALA A 16 -11.62 16.39 10.50
N SER A 17 -10.91 17.14 9.67
CA SER A 17 -10.63 16.78 8.28
C SER A 17 -10.04 15.37 8.27
N ALA A 18 -10.63 14.46 7.49
CA ALA A 18 -10.08 13.11 7.34
C ALA A 18 -8.58 13.22 6.99
N PRO A 19 -7.69 12.44 7.62
CA PRO A 19 -6.27 12.48 7.31
C PRO A 19 -6.07 12.31 5.80
N HIS A 20 -5.22 13.13 5.19
CA HIS A 20 -4.78 12.91 3.81
C HIS A 20 -4.19 11.50 3.73
N ALA A 21 -4.77 10.62 2.90
CA ALA A 21 -4.33 9.23 2.77
C ALA A 21 -2.84 9.20 2.41
N ASP A 22 -2.03 8.62 3.28
CA ASP A 22 -0.59 8.56 3.06
C ASP A 22 -0.24 7.52 1.99
N PHE A 23 1.02 7.49 1.53
CA PHE A 23 1.39 6.58 0.45
C PHE A 23 1.22 5.11 0.85
N ALA A 24 1.34 4.77 2.14
CA ALA A 24 1.11 3.43 2.62
C ALA A 24 -0.38 3.06 2.52
N ASP A 25 -1.31 3.98 2.84
CA ASP A 25 -2.74 3.75 2.64
C ASP A 25 -3.08 3.48 1.17
N GLN A 26 -2.45 4.20 0.25
CA GLN A 26 -2.72 4.05 -1.20
C GLN A 26 -2.24 2.71 -1.77
N VAL A 27 -1.14 2.15 -1.25
CA VAL A 27 -0.55 0.91 -1.77
C VAL A 27 -0.81 -0.32 -0.91
N SER A 28 -1.32 -0.18 0.31
CA SER A 28 -1.65 -1.33 1.18
C SER A 28 -2.77 -2.16 0.57
N GLY A 29 -2.63 -3.48 0.57
CA GLY A 29 -3.60 -4.41 -0.01
C GLY A 29 -2.94 -5.72 -0.41
N GLN A 30 -3.76 -6.67 -0.87
CA GLN A 30 -3.29 -7.93 -1.43
C GLN A 30 -3.14 -7.80 -2.95
N TYR A 31 -2.06 -8.38 -3.47
CA TYR A 31 -1.74 -8.42 -4.87
C TYR A 31 -1.50 -9.85 -5.32
N ARG A 32 -1.85 -10.16 -6.56
CA ARG A 32 -1.60 -11.44 -7.22
C ARG A 32 -0.83 -11.20 -8.51
N GLY A 33 0.17 -12.03 -8.75
CA GLY A 33 1.02 -11.90 -9.92
C GLY A 33 2.05 -13.01 -10.03
N ASP A 34 3.04 -12.79 -10.89
CA ASP A 34 3.99 -13.81 -11.29
C ASP A 34 5.43 -13.38 -11.01
N VAL A 35 6.27 -14.37 -10.69
CA VAL A 35 7.72 -14.22 -10.68
C VAL A 35 8.20 -14.25 -12.13
N ILE A 36 8.61 -13.08 -12.61
CA ILE A 36 9.13 -12.88 -13.97
C ILE A 36 10.54 -13.46 -14.08
N SER A 37 11.35 -13.32 -13.03
CA SER A 37 12.73 -13.82 -12.97
C SER A 37 13.14 -14.18 -11.54
N ASP A 38 13.92 -15.25 -11.39
CA ASP A 38 14.54 -15.66 -10.13
C ASP A 38 15.90 -16.32 -10.44
N SER A 39 17.00 -15.69 -10.03
CA SER A 39 18.37 -16.15 -10.31
C SER A 39 18.72 -17.51 -9.71
N ARG A 40 18.00 -17.95 -8.66
CA ARG A 40 18.27 -19.19 -7.91
C ARG A 40 17.06 -20.12 -7.91
N GLY A 41 16.08 -19.89 -8.80
CA GLY A 41 14.82 -20.63 -8.83
C GLY A 41 14.19 -20.70 -10.22
N SER A 42 12.99 -21.28 -10.28
CA SER A 42 12.18 -21.32 -11.50
C SER A 42 11.10 -20.24 -11.46
N SER A 43 10.57 -19.87 -12.63
CA SER A 43 9.38 -19.03 -12.72
C SER A 43 8.22 -19.62 -11.91
N ARG A 44 7.45 -18.75 -11.27
CA ARG A 44 6.29 -19.09 -10.44
C ARG A 44 5.13 -18.19 -10.82
N SER A 45 3.96 -18.77 -11.02
CA SER A 45 2.72 -18.02 -11.21
C SER A 45 1.88 -17.99 -9.94
N ASP A 46 0.88 -17.11 -9.90
CA ASP A 46 -0.09 -17.02 -8.80
C ASP A 46 0.54 -16.75 -7.42
N VAL A 47 1.66 -16.04 -7.40
CA VAL A 47 2.31 -15.60 -6.17
C VAL A 47 1.55 -14.42 -5.59
N LEU A 48 1.16 -14.56 -4.33
CA LEU A 48 0.49 -13.51 -3.57
C LEU A 48 1.52 -12.65 -2.85
N VAL A 49 1.29 -11.35 -2.86
CA VAL A 49 2.03 -10.38 -2.05
C VAL A 49 1.02 -9.57 -1.23
N ASN A 50 1.20 -9.57 0.09
CA ASN A 50 0.44 -8.71 0.98
C ASN A 50 1.28 -7.46 1.29
N VAL A 51 0.68 -6.28 1.14
CA VAL A 51 1.30 -5.00 1.49
C VAL A 51 0.52 -4.41 2.65
N VAL A 52 1.18 -4.22 3.79
CA VAL A 52 0.56 -3.72 5.02
C VAL A 52 1.26 -2.44 5.47
N LYS A 53 0.48 -1.43 5.82
CA LYS A 53 0.98 -0.20 6.44
C LYS A 53 1.72 -0.50 7.74
N ALA A 54 2.97 -0.06 7.83
CA ALA A 54 3.82 -0.16 9.02
C ALA A 54 4.11 1.22 9.66
N GLY A 55 3.70 2.30 8.99
CA GLY A 55 3.82 3.68 9.46
C GLY A 55 3.45 4.66 8.34
N PRO A 56 3.51 5.99 8.59
CA PRO A 56 3.27 6.98 7.54
C PRO A 56 4.28 6.83 6.41
N ASN A 57 3.80 6.58 5.19
CA ASN A 57 4.65 6.27 4.03
C ASN A 57 5.62 5.09 4.25
N ILE A 58 5.27 4.15 5.14
CA ILE A 58 6.07 2.94 5.35
C ILE A 58 5.17 1.73 5.20
N VAL A 59 5.58 0.77 4.38
CA VAL A 59 4.89 -0.51 4.21
C VAL A 59 5.81 -1.66 4.54
N LYS A 60 5.22 -2.72 5.07
CA LYS A 60 5.82 -4.04 5.17
C LYS A 60 5.13 -4.93 4.14
N ILE A 61 5.92 -5.73 3.42
CA ILE A 61 5.39 -6.78 2.57
C ILE A 61 5.60 -8.15 3.19
N ASP A 62 4.73 -9.09 2.82
CA ASP A 62 4.99 -10.52 2.86
C ASP A 62 4.58 -11.14 1.51
N ALA A 63 5.06 -12.35 1.22
CA ALA A 63 4.73 -13.05 0.00
C ALA A 63 4.56 -14.56 0.25
N SER A 64 3.72 -15.19 -0.57
CA SER A 64 3.53 -16.65 -0.54
C SER A 64 4.72 -17.43 -1.14
N TYR A 65 5.70 -16.74 -1.74
CA TYR A 65 6.91 -17.33 -2.30
C TYR A 65 8.12 -17.04 -1.40
N ALA A 66 8.70 -18.09 -0.80
CA ALA A 66 9.74 -17.96 0.24
C ALA A 66 11.01 -17.21 -0.21
N ARG A 67 11.26 -17.11 -1.51
CA ARG A 67 12.40 -16.36 -2.07
C ARG A 67 12.14 -14.84 -2.13
N ILE A 68 10.91 -14.40 -1.88
CA ILE A 68 10.55 -13.01 -1.63
C ILE A 68 10.32 -12.88 -0.11
N PRO A 69 11.37 -12.59 0.67
CA PRO A 69 11.23 -12.46 2.12
C PRO A 69 10.41 -11.22 2.48
N ALA A 70 9.90 -11.19 3.71
CA ALA A 70 9.27 -10.00 4.24
C ALA A 70 10.27 -8.83 4.25
N ARG A 71 9.84 -7.68 3.71
CA ARG A 71 10.65 -6.46 3.60
C ARG A 71 9.85 -5.24 4.04
N THR A 72 10.55 -4.24 4.56
CA THR A 72 9.96 -2.95 4.92
C THR A 72 10.52 -1.88 4.01
N PHE A 73 9.64 -1.05 3.44
CA PHE A 73 9.98 0.01 2.51
C PHE A 73 9.45 1.34 3.02
N LYS A 74 10.32 2.35 3.02
CA LYS A 74 9.90 3.75 3.10
C LYS A 74 9.54 4.22 1.69
N LEU A 75 8.42 4.90 1.55
CA LEU A 75 7.81 5.25 0.28
C LEU A 75 7.94 6.75 -0.02
N GLU A 76 8.07 7.04 -1.31
CA GLU A 76 7.98 8.37 -1.89
C GLU A 76 7.16 8.33 -3.18
N ARG A 77 6.70 9.50 -3.63
CA ARG A 77 5.99 9.66 -4.89
C ARG A 77 6.91 10.28 -5.93
N ILE A 78 6.98 9.66 -7.10
CA ILE A 78 7.65 10.21 -8.28
C ILE A 78 6.66 10.23 -9.43
N LEU A 79 6.21 11.43 -9.82
CA LEU A 79 5.18 11.62 -10.84
C LEU A 79 3.92 10.76 -10.52
N ALA A 80 3.70 9.71 -11.31
CA ALA A 80 2.57 8.79 -11.22
C ALA A 80 2.95 7.41 -10.67
N THR A 81 4.10 7.28 -10.00
CA THR A 81 4.49 6.08 -9.25
C THR A 81 4.61 6.39 -7.76
N ILE A 82 4.39 5.36 -6.95
CA ILE A 82 4.79 5.31 -5.54
C ILE A 82 5.87 4.25 -5.44
N GLN A 83 7.03 4.59 -4.91
CA GLN A 83 8.19 3.70 -4.88
C GLN A 83 8.99 3.81 -3.61
N ASN A 84 9.92 2.88 -3.37
CA ASN A 84 10.82 2.96 -2.22
C ASN A 84 11.85 4.07 -2.37
N SER A 85 12.12 4.78 -1.27
CA SER A 85 13.19 5.78 -1.20
C SER A 85 14.54 5.11 -0.88
N GLY A 86 15.21 4.59 -1.91
CA GLY A 86 16.54 4.00 -1.83
C GLY A 86 16.59 2.54 -1.35
N GLY A 87 17.82 2.03 -1.16
CA GLY A 87 18.07 0.59 -0.96
C GLY A 87 18.40 -0.13 -2.26
N GLN A 88 18.67 -1.43 -2.17
CA GLN A 88 19.00 -2.28 -3.32
C GLN A 88 17.78 -2.99 -3.91
N ASP A 89 16.72 -3.12 -3.11
CA ASP A 89 15.45 -3.70 -3.52
C ASP A 89 14.58 -2.65 -4.22
N LEU A 90 13.65 -3.08 -5.06
CA LEU A 90 12.66 -2.25 -5.73
C LEU A 90 11.25 -2.54 -5.19
N PHE A 91 10.54 -1.48 -4.84
CA PHE A 91 9.09 -1.44 -4.67
C PHE A 91 8.57 -0.36 -5.61
N LEU A 92 7.73 -0.72 -6.58
CA LEU A 92 7.16 0.24 -7.52
C LEU A 92 5.69 -0.04 -7.76
N TYR A 93 4.84 0.87 -7.32
CA TYR A 93 3.43 0.90 -7.62
C TYR A 93 3.14 1.93 -8.72
N ASP A 94 2.71 1.45 -9.87
CA ASP A 94 2.46 2.26 -11.07
C ASP A 94 0.97 2.53 -11.25
N MET A 95 0.57 3.79 -11.07
CA MET A 95 -0.82 4.25 -11.19
C MET A 95 -1.22 4.59 -12.63
N ASN A 96 -0.26 4.64 -13.58
CA ASN A 96 -0.58 4.87 -14.99
C ASN A 96 -1.13 3.61 -15.68
N LYS A 97 -0.99 2.45 -15.07
CA LYS A 97 -1.55 1.20 -15.58
C LYS A 97 -3.01 1.03 -15.15
N SER A 98 -3.78 0.33 -15.97
CA SER A 98 -5.16 -0.05 -15.69
C SER A 98 -5.31 -1.58 -15.82
N PRO A 99 -5.42 -2.34 -14.72
CA PRO A 99 -5.35 -1.87 -13.33
C PRO A 99 -3.94 -1.40 -12.93
N ALA A 100 -3.85 -0.60 -11.87
CA ALA A 100 -2.56 -0.22 -11.28
C ALA A 100 -1.78 -1.48 -10.84
N SER A 101 -0.47 -1.48 -11.07
CA SER A 101 0.38 -2.65 -10.85
C SER A 101 1.44 -2.42 -9.79
N LEU A 102 1.80 -3.49 -9.08
CA LEU A 102 2.96 -3.52 -8.19
C LEU A 102 4.06 -4.37 -8.84
N THR A 103 5.27 -3.82 -8.90
CA THR A 103 6.50 -4.52 -9.27
C THR A 103 7.43 -4.56 -8.06
N LEU A 104 8.02 -5.73 -7.81
CA LEU A 104 9.03 -5.94 -6.78
C LEU A 104 10.30 -6.51 -7.41
N THR A 105 11.46 -6.06 -6.94
CA THR A 105 12.72 -6.77 -7.11
C THR A 105 13.39 -6.90 -5.75
N ILE A 106 13.51 -8.12 -5.24
CA ILE A 106 14.08 -8.38 -3.92
C ILE A 106 14.99 -9.59 -4.03
N ASP A 107 16.24 -9.45 -3.58
CA ASP A 107 17.21 -10.57 -3.50
C ASP A 107 17.30 -11.38 -4.82
N GLU A 108 17.40 -10.64 -5.93
CA GLU A 108 17.46 -11.13 -7.32
C GLU A 108 16.19 -11.84 -7.84
N VAL A 109 15.06 -11.65 -7.16
CA VAL A 109 13.75 -12.12 -7.61
C VAL A 109 12.91 -10.93 -8.07
N SER A 110 12.48 -10.95 -9.32
CA SER A 110 11.56 -9.96 -9.89
C SER A 110 10.15 -10.54 -9.99
N TRP A 111 9.19 -9.83 -9.41
CA TRP A 111 7.77 -10.19 -9.39
C TRP A 111 6.92 -9.00 -9.85
N SER A 112 5.82 -9.27 -10.53
CA SER A 112 4.87 -8.24 -10.95
C SER A 112 3.45 -8.75 -10.81
N GLY A 113 2.57 -7.91 -10.30
CA GLY A 113 1.17 -8.25 -10.09
C GLY A 113 0.25 -7.05 -9.99
N VAL A 114 -1.03 -7.36 -9.82
CA VAL A 114 -2.10 -6.38 -9.72
C VAL A 114 -2.89 -6.62 -8.43
N ARG A 115 -3.51 -5.56 -7.93
CA ARG A 115 -4.29 -5.63 -6.69
C ARG A 115 -5.49 -6.55 -6.88
N THR A 116 -5.71 -7.46 -5.93
CA THR A 116 -6.95 -8.25 -5.86
C THR A 116 -8.01 -7.44 -5.12
N GLY A 117 -9.27 -7.48 -5.59
CA GLY A 117 -10.36 -6.59 -5.15
C GLY A 117 -10.57 -6.45 -3.63
N ALA A 118 -11.04 -5.26 -3.24
CA ALA A 118 -11.39 -4.73 -1.90
C ALA A 118 -10.63 -5.31 -0.69
N SER A 119 -9.69 -4.52 -0.15
CA SER A 119 -9.22 -4.62 1.23
C SER A 119 -10.43 -4.74 2.16
N THR A 120 -10.60 -5.89 2.79
CA THR A 120 -11.62 -6.04 3.83
C THR A 120 -11.28 -5.06 4.96
N PRO A 121 -12.23 -4.20 5.37
CA PRO A 121 -12.01 -3.21 6.42
C PRO A 121 -11.69 -3.84 7.78
#